data_AF-A0A0D2CE41-F1
#
_entry.id   AF-A0A0D2CE41-F1
#
_cell.length_a   1.000
_cell.length_b   1.000
_cell.length_c   1.000
_cell.angle_alpha   90.00
_cell.angle_beta   90.00
_cell.angle_gamma   90.00
#
_symmetry.space_group_name_H-M   'P 1'
#
loop_
_entity.id
_entity.type
_entity.pdbx_description
1 polymer ?
#
loop_
_entity_poly.entity_id
_entity_poly.type
_entity_poly.pdbx_seq_one_letter_code
_entity_poly.pdbx_strand_id
1 'polypeptide(L)'
;MKPITHASDRFFDNGTLSFRNWRSSHSCKHIHGFAFDLQRRTFGLATAATRESWFIVFHPAGTRIHELPPSRRAQRQEVEEASRSSALRYEHAQFIAAYIKQLFLLNELLGEGVEASWALDGPQVQTITFNKWTTFQEVFMENWGEYVHDHTEDPFWYENQPAFHAYDYGANIEIQVNDHLRSMPKQESL
;
A
#
# COMPACT_ATOMS: atom_id res chain seq x y z
N MET A 1 -1.94 -13.68 2.18
CA MET A 1 -1.81 -12.86 0.96
C MET A 1 -0.32 -12.87 0.60
N LYS A 2 0.07 -13.31 -0.60
CA LYS A 2 1.49 -13.30 -1.01
C LYS A 2 1.85 -11.93 -1.59
N PRO A 3 3.07 -11.41 -1.35
CA PRO A 3 3.51 -10.16 -1.96
C PRO A 3 3.48 -10.29 -3.50
N ILE A 4 3.13 -9.20 -4.19
CA ILE A 4 3.19 -9.14 -5.66
C ILE A 4 4.67 -8.99 -6.04
N THR A 5 5.38 -10.11 -6.13
CA THR A 5 6.82 -10.18 -6.42
C THR A 5 7.13 -10.61 -7.86
N HIS A 6 6.15 -10.54 -8.77
CA HIS A 6 6.38 -10.99 -10.14
C HIS A 6 7.38 -10.07 -10.86
N ALA A 7 8.51 -10.65 -11.25
CA ALA A 7 9.40 -10.14 -12.27
C ALA A 7 8.66 -10.10 -13.62
N SER A 8 7.82 -9.09 -13.83
CA SER A 8 7.40 -8.76 -15.18
C SER A 8 8.48 -7.86 -15.76
N ASP A 9 9.26 -8.41 -16.70
CA ASP A 9 10.37 -7.78 -17.44
C ASP A 9 10.02 -6.46 -18.18
N ARG A 10 8.81 -5.91 -17.99
CA ARG A 10 8.27 -4.80 -18.78
C ARG A 10 7.56 -3.70 -18.02
N PHE A 11 7.38 -3.80 -16.69
CA PHE A 11 6.54 -2.83 -15.97
C PHE A 11 7.28 -1.95 -14.98
N PHE A 12 8.47 -2.33 -14.50
CA PHE A 12 9.12 -1.58 -13.43
C PHE A 12 10.57 -1.19 -13.73
N ASP A 13 10.74 0.06 -14.13
CA ASP A 13 12.00 0.78 -14.02
C ASP A 13 12.23 1.22 -12.57
N ASN A 14 13.44 1.69 -12.26
CA ASN A 14 13.79 2.25 -10.96
C ASN A 14 12.67 3.15 -10.38
N GLY A 15 12.36 2.97 -9.10
CA GLY A 15 11.31 3.73 -8.39
C GLY A 15 11.90 4.84 -7.53
N THR A 16 11.23 5.99 -7.45
CA THR A 16 11.59 7.08 -6.54
C THR A 16 10.76 7.00 -5.26
N LEU A 17 11.38 6.59 -4.16
CA LEU A 17 10.79 6.54 -2.82
C LEU A 17 10.79 7.95 -2.19
N SER A 18 9.68 8.34 -1.56
CA SER A 18 9.58 9.60 -0.81
C SER A 18 8.44 9.57 0.21
N PHE A 19 8.63 10.23 1.35
CA PHE A 19 7.56 10.49 2.31
C PHE A 19 6.86 11.83 2.11
N ARG A 20 7.22 12.60 1.07
CA ARG A 20 6.60 13.90 0.77
C ARG A 20 5.11 13.76 0.47
N ASN A 21 4.78 12.74 -0.31
CA ASN A 21 3.47 12.56 -0.92
C ASN A 21 2.66 11.47 -0.19
N TRP A 22 2.95 11.24 1.09
CA TRP A 22 2.34 10.17 1.87
C TRP A 22 0.81 10.30 1.99
N ARG A 23 0.28 11.53 1.91
CA ARG A 23 -1.17 11.84 1.89
C ARG A 23 -1.80 11.78 0.50
N SER A 24 -1.11 11.30 -0.53
CA SER A 24 -1.67 11.26 -1.88
C SER A 24 -2.98 10.49 -1.89
N SER A 25 -4.00 11.09 -2.51
CA SER A 25 -5.29 10.43 -2.65
C SER A 25 -5.16 9.21 -3.54
N HIS A 26 -5.73 8.11 -3.08
CA HIS A 26 -5.77 6.88 -3.84
C HIS A 26 -7.02 6.89 -4.73
N SER A 27 -6.90 7.28 -6.00
CA SER A 27 -8.02 7.37 -6.94
C SER A 27 -8.09 6.14 -7.84
N CYS A 28 -8.90 5.16 -7.46
CA CYS A 28 -9.21 4.03 -8.33
C CYS A 28 -10.46 4.37 -9.16
N LYS A 29 -10.30 4.74 -10.44
CA LYS A 29 -11.42 5.08 -11.35
C LYS A 29 -12.32 3.88 -11.66
N HIS A 30 -11.86 2.66 -11.37
CA HIS A 30 -12.63 1.43 -11.53
C HIS A 30 -12.92 0.80 -10.16
N ILE A 31 -14.19 0.81 -9.78
CA ILE A 31 -14.75 0.34 -8.49
C ILE A 31 -14.67 -1.20 -8.32
N HIS A 32 -13.82 -1.89 -9.08
CA HIS A 32 -13.70 -3.35 -8.99
C HIS A 32 -12.55 -3.86 -8.11
N GLY A 33 -11.75 -2.98 -7.50
CA GLY A 33 -10.52 -3.39 -6.80
C GLY A 33 -10.65 -3.73 -5.30
N PHE A 34 -11.47 -2.99 -4.53
CA PHE A 34 -11.52 -3.14 -3.07
C PHE A 34 -12.94 -3.42 -2.58
N ALA A 35 -13.08 -4.46 -1.76
CA ALA A 35 -14.35 -4.83 -1.11
C ALA A 35 -14.61 -4.05 0.19
N PHE A 36 -13.83 -2.99 0.46
CA PHE A 36 -13.87 -2.22 1.71
C PHE A 36 -13.58 -0.74 1.46
N ASP A 37 -14.00 0.11 2.40
CA ASP A 37 -13.73 1.55 2.41
C ASP A 37 -12.23 1.85 2.60
N LEU A 38 -11.67 2.70 1.72
CA LEU A 38 -10.26 3.12 1.73
C LEU A 38 -9.95 4.27 2.69
N GLN A 39 -10.95 4.87 3.34
CA GLN A 39 -10.75 5.98 4.27
C GLN A 39 -9.72 5.61 5.34
N ARG A 40 -8.69 6.46 5.49
CA ARG A 40 -7.62 6.33 6.49
C ARG A 40 -6.85 5.01 6.42
N ARG A 41 -6.53 4.53 5.22
CA ARG A 41 -5.88 3.22 5.00
C ARG A 41 -4.72 3.24 4.01
N THR A 42 -4.33 4.39 3.48
CA THR A 42 -3.32 4.46 2.43
C THR A 42 -2.13 5.30 2.84
N PHE A 43 -0.94 4.87 2.46
CA PHE A 43 0.30 5.59 2.62
C PHE A 43 0.99 5.68 1.24
N GLY A 44 1.07 6.88 0.67
CA GLY A 44 1.80 7.12 -0.56
C GLY A 44 3.31 6.96 -0.34
N LEU A 45 3.96 6.17 -1.19
CA LEU A 45 5.30 5.64 -0.90
C LEU A 45 6.32 5.96 -1.98
N ALA A 46 5.97 5.77 -3.25
CA ALA A 46 6.92 5.95 -4.34
C ALA A 46 6.23 6.33 -5.64
N THR A 47 7.04 6.75 -6.61
CA THR A 47 6.61 6.94 -8.00
C THR A 47 7.59 6.20 -8.91
N ALA A 48 7.06 5.35 -9.78
CA ALA A 48 7.84 4.65 -10.80
C ALA A 48 8.27 5.62 -11.91
N ALA A 49 9.36 5.32 -12.62
CA ALA A 49 9.78 6.11 -13.78
C ALA A 49 8.70 6.15 -14.90
N THR A 50 7.83 5.13 -14.94
CA THR A 50 6.71 4.95 -15.86
C THR A 50 5.41 5.66 -15.42
N ARG A 51 5.46 6.53 -14.38
CA ARG A 51 4.35 7.34 -13.81
C ARG A 51 3.41 6.63 -12.83
N GLU A 52 3.67 5.37 -12.51
CA GLU A 52 2.87 4.65 -11.52
C GLU A 52 3.14 5.18 -10.12
N SER A 53 2.09 5.40 -9.33
CA SER A 53 2.19 5.77 -7.92
C SER A 53 2.00 4.55 -7.04
N TRP A 54 2.89 4.38 -6.07
CA TRP A 54 2.90 3.24 -5.16
C TRP A 54 2.39 3.62 -3.79
N PHE A 55 1.61 2.71 -3.22
CA PHE A 55 0.96 2.86 -1.94
C PHE A 55 1.12 1.60 -1.12
N ILE A 56 1.22 1.78 0.20
CA ILE A 56 0.87 0.74 1.16
C ILE A 56 -0.60 0.95 1.52
N VAL A 57 -1.43 -0.08 1.33
CA VAL A 57 -2.86 -0.09 1.64
C VAL A 57 -3.12 -1.05 2.78
N PHE A 58 -3.88 -0.63 3.79
CA PHE A 58 -4.22 -1.42 4.98
C PHE A 58 -5.59 -2.09 4.82
N HIS A 59 -5.56 -3.39 4.51
CA HIS A 59 -6.73 -4.24 4.27
C HIS A 59 -7.30 -4.72 5.60
N PRO A 60 -8.61 -4.55 5.87
CA PRO A 60 -9.25 -5.14 7.04
C PRO A 60 -9.05 -6.67 7.05
N ALA A 61 -8.63 -7.21 8.20
CA ALA A 61 -8.53 -8.66 8.41
C ALA A 61 -9.91 -9.34 8.53
N GLY A 62 -10.95 -8.57 8.87
CA GLY A 62 -12.34 -9.03 8.96
C GLY A 62 -13.21 -8.58 7.79
N THR A 63 -14.07 -9.47 7.30
CA THR A 63 -15.12 -9.15 6.32
C THR A 63 -16.15 -8.23 6.96
N ARG A 64 -16.09 -6.92 6.68
CA ARG A 64 -17.19 -6.01 7.00
C ARG A 64 -18.20 -6.08 5.86
N ILE A 65 -19.42 -6.52 6.15
CA ILE A 65 -20.54 -6.41 5.21
C ILE A 65 -20.85 -4.92 5.11
N HIS A 66 -20.47 -4.28 4.01
CA HIS A 66 -20.94 -2.95 3.70
C HIS A 66 -22.40 -3.04 3.24
N GLU A 67 -23.27 -2.24 3.85
CA GLU A 67 -24.61 -2.02 3.32
C GLU A 67 -24.49 -1.48 1.90
N LEU A 68 -25.27 -2.05 0.97
CA LEU A 68 -25.25 -1.63 -0.41
C LEU A 68 -25.77 -0.17 -0.49
N PRO A 69 -25.03 0.74 -1.15
CA PRO A 69 -25.47 2.11 -1.28
C PRO A 69 -26.83 2.18 -2.00
N PRO A 70 -27.72 3.11 -1.59
CA PRO A 70 -29.09 3.20 -2.10
C PRO A 70 -29.18 3.58 -3.58
N SER A 71 -28.08 4.06 -4.19
CA SER A 71 -28.01 4.34 -5.62
C SER A 71 -26.56 4.35 -6.14
N ARG A 72 -26.40 4.19 -7.46
CA ARG A 72 -25.08 4.33 -8.13
C ARG A 72 -24.46 5.72 -7.95
N ARG A 73 -25.27 6.77 -7.78
CA ARG A 73 -24.78 8.14 -7.56
C ARG A 73 -24.22 8.31 -6.14
N ALA A 74 -24.94 7.79 -5.14
CA ALA A 74 -24.47 7.75 -3.76
C ALA A 74 -23.18 6.95 -3.64
N GLN A 75 -23.12 5.78 -4.30
CA GLN A 75 -21.92 4.95 -4.38
C GLN A 75 -20.70 5.71 -4.94
N ARG A 76 -20.88 6.49 -6.01
CA ARG A 76 -19.79 7.28 -6.60
C ARG A 76 -19.30 8.39 -5.66
N GLN A 77 -20.22 9.08 -4.98
CA GLN A 77 -19.87 10.14 -4.04
C GLN A 77 -19.11 9.60 -2.83
N GLU A 78 -19.58 8.50 -2.24
CA GLU A 78 -18.91 7.83 -1.12
C GLU A 78 -17.49 7.38 -1.49
N VAL A 79 -17.31 6.80 -2.68
CA VAL A 79 -15.99 6.41 -3.19
C VAL A 79 -15.07 7.62 -3.41
N GLU A 80 -15.58 8.73 -3.94
CA GLU A 80 -14.81 9.96 -4.11
C GLU A 80 -14.37 10.56 -2.77
N GLU A 81 -15.24 10.54 -1.75
CA GLU A 81 -14.92 10.99 -0.39
C GLU A 81 -13.89 10.09 0.30
N ALA A 82 -14.08 8.76 0.20
CA ALA A 82 -13.13 7.77 0.67
C ALA A 82 -11.77 7.93 0.01
N SER A 83 -11.73 8.20 -1.30
CA SER A 83 -10.50 8.45 -2.06
C SER A 83 -9.78 9.73 -1.59
N ARG A 84 -10.51 10.81 -1.33
CA ARG A 84 -9.95 12.07 -0.83
C ARG A 84 -9.43 11.96 0.60
N SER A 85 -10.06 11.11 1.40
CA SER A 85 -9.70 10.86 2.80
C SER A 85 -8.99 9.52 3.01
N SER A 86 -8.41 8.95 1.94
CA SER A 86 -7.82 7.62 1.97
C SER A 86 -6.53 7.57 2.78
N ALA A 87 -5.82 8.69 2.88
CA ALA A 87 -4.54 8.79 3.57
C ALA A 87 -4.67 8.42 5.05
N LEU A 88 -3.70 7.68 5.58
CA LEU A 88 -3.57 7.38 7.01
C LEU A 88 -3.67 8.65 7.88
N ARG A 89 -3.97 8.45 9.17
CA ARG A 89 -3.75 9.52 10.15
C ARG A 89 -2.26 9.81 10.29
N TYR A 90 -1.93 11.01 10.77
CA TYR A 90 -0.54 11.43 10.91
C TYR A 90 0.24 10.48 11.83
N GLU A 91 -0.32 10.09 12.98
CA GLU A 91 0.33 9.14 13.90
C GLU A 91 0.64 7.79 13.24
N HIS A 92 -0.28 7.27 12.42
CA HIS A 92 -0.10 6.02 11.69
C HIS A 92 0.93 6.16 10.58
N ALA A 93 0.92 7.27 9.86
CA ALA A 93 1.90 7.54 8.83
C ALA A 93 3.32 7.68 9.43
N GLN A 94 3.45 8.27 10.61
CA GLN A 94 4.74 8.37 11.30
C GLN A 94 5.25 6.99 11.70
N PHE A 95 4.37 6.13 12.20
CA PHE A 95 4.68 4.75 12.52
C PHE A 95 5.21 3.99 11.28
N ILE A 96 4.50 4.09 10.15
CA ILE A 96 4.94 3.46 8.89
C ILE A 96 6.24 4.05 8.37
N ALA A 97 6.42 5.38 8.43
CA ALA A 97 7.68 6.00 8.05
C ALA A 97 8.84 5.54 8.95
N ALA A 98 8.63 5.38 10.25
CA ALA A 98 9.63 4.85 11.17
C ALA A 98 10.00 3.40 10.82
N TYR A 99 9.00 2.58 10.52
CA TYR A 99 9.22 1.19 10.12
C TYR A 99 10.06 1.10 8.84
N ILE A 100 9.67 1.83 7.80
CA ILE A 100 10.40 1.86 6.53
C ILE A 100 11.83 2.29 6.76
N LYS A 101 12.07 3.36 7.53
CA LYS A 101 13.43 3.79 7.87
C LYS A 101 14.22 2.69 8.55
N GLN A 102 13.64 1.99 9.53
CA GLN A 102 14.32 0.88 10.20
C GLN A 102 14.72 -0.23 9.21
N LEU A 103 13.85 -0.57 8.26
CA LEU A 103 14.17 -1.58 7.24
C LEU A 103 15.36 -1.16 6.36
N PHE A 104 15.47 0.12 6.00
CA PHE A 104 16.56 0.65 5.19
C PHE A 104 17.86 0.93 5.98
N LEU A 105 17.77 0.99 7.30
CA LEU A 105 18.92 1.13 8.19
C LEU A 105 19.46 -0.21 8.66
N LEU A 106 18.86 -1.32 8.23
CA LEU A 106 19.22 -2.68 8.60
C LEU A 106 19.28 -3.59 7.36
N ASN A 107 19.85 -4.78 7.53
CA ASN A 107 19.78 -5.89 6.56
C ASN A 107 20.29 -5.52 5.14
N GLU A 108 19.65 -6.08 4.12
CA GLU A 108 20.04 -6.00 2.70
C GLU A 108 19.71 -4.66 2.02
N LEU A 109 18.98 -3.79 2.71
CA LEU A 109 18.62 -2.44 2.25
C LEU A 109 19.57 -1.37 2.80
N LEU A 110 20.52 -1.75 3.66
CA LEU A 110 21.53 -0.83 4.17
C LEU A 110 22.34 -0.21 3.04
N GLY A 111 22.43 1.13 3.04
CA GLY A 111 23.15 1.89 2.02
C GLY A 111 22.31 2.30 0.81
N GLU A 112 21.02 1.94 0.78
CA GLU A 112 20.10 2.32 -0.32
C GLU A 112 19.54 3.75 -0.17
N GLY A 113 20.10 4.60 0.71
CA GLY A 113 19.88 6.05 0.72
C GLY A 113 18.66 6.59 1.49
N VAL A 114 17.86 5.73 2.11
CA VAL A 114 16.83 6.16 3.07
C VAL A 114 17.47 6.30 4.46
N GLU A 115 17.39 7.50 5.03
CA GLU A 115 18.09 7.83 6.28
C GLU A 115 17.13 8.01 7.46
N ALA A 116 17.66 7.90 8.69
CA ALA A 116 16.91 8.16 9.92
C ALA A 116 16.29 9.58 9.97
N SER A 117 16.95 10.54 9.31
CA SER A 117 16.57 11.96 9.20
C SER A 117 15.30 12.20 8.37
N TRP A 118 14.87 11.20 7.59
CA TRP A 118 13.67 11.33 6.77
C TRP A 118 12.43 11.51 7.65
N ALA A 119 11.58 12.43 7.22
CA ALA A 119 10.34 12.78 7.90
C ALA A 119 9.19 12.82 6.90
N LEU A 120 7.97 12.66 7.40
CA LEU A 120 6.77 12.96 6.63
C LEU A 120 6.83 14.40 6.11
N ASP A 121 6.32 14.61 4.90
CA ASP A 121 6.34 15.93 4.23
C ASP A 121 7.76 16.46 3.94
N GLY A 122 8.78 15.66 4.22
CA GLY A 122 10.18 16.00 4.01
C GLY A 122 10.53 16.10 2.52
N PRO A 123 11.57 16.87 2.17
CA PRO A 123 11.99 17.02 0.78
C PRO A 123 12.73 15.78 0.25
N GLN A 124 13.10 14.83 1.10
CA GLN A 124 13.95 13.71 0.75
C GLN A 124 13.28 12.77 -0.26
N VAL A 125 14.10 12.32 -1.21
CA VAL A 125 13.74 11.37 -2.27
C VAL A 125 14.92 10.46 -2.51
N GLN A 126 14.66 9.22 -2.88
CA GLN A 126 15.70 8.24 -3.19
C GLN A 126 15.26 7.38 -4.35
N THR A 127 16.15 7.22 -5.33
CA THR A 127 15.90 6.29 -6.44
C THR A 127 16.40 4.91 -6.04
N ILE A 128 15.51 3.93 -6.11
CA ILE A 128 15.77 2.55 -5.71
C ILE A 128 15.63 1.68 -6.95
N THR A 129 16.56 0.75 -7.13
CA THR A 129 16.51 -0.20 -8.24
C THR A 129 15.34 -1.17 -8.09
N PHE A 130 14.89 -1.76 -9.19
CA PHE A 130 13.81 -2.76 -9.13
C PHE A 130 14.11 -3.91 -8.16
N ASN A 131 15.34 -4.46 -8.19
CA ASN A 131 15.72 -5.55 -7.31
C ASN A 131 15.60 -5.15 -5.83
N LYS A 132 16.07 -3.95 -5.49
CA LYS A 132 15.99 -3.42 -4.13
C LYS A 132 14.57 -3.05 -3.71
N TRP A 133 13.74 -2.63 -4.65
CA TRP A 133 12.31 -2.43 -4.44
C TRP A 133 11.59 -3.75 -4.10
N THR A 134 11.90 -4.83 -4.79
CA THR A 134 11.36 -6.17 -4.50
C THR A 134 11.82 -6.66 -3.13
N THR A 135 13.13 -6.59 -2.84
CA THR A 135 13.67 -6.92 -1.51
C THR A 135 12.98 -6.11 -0.41
N PHE A 136 12.75 -4.82 -0.63
CA PHE A 136 12.06 -3.97 0.32
C PHE A 136 10.63 -4.46 0.61
N GLN A 137 9.85 -4.81 -0.42
CA GLN A 137 8.49 -5.33 -0.21
C GLN A 137 8.49 -6.67 0.54
N GLU A 138 9.42 -7.57 0.22
CA GLU A 138 9.53 -8.88 0.87
C GLU A 138 9.89 -8.73 2.35
N VAL A 139 10.97 -8.01 2.65
CA VAL A 139 11.45 -7.78 4.02
C VAL A 139 10.42 -7.00 4.84
N PHE A 140 9.68 -6.06 4.23
CA PHE A 140 8.57 -5.37 4.87
C PHE A 140 7.48 -6.35 5.31
N MET A 141 7.04 -7.24 4.42
CA MET A 141 5.95 -8.16 4.74
C MET A 141 6.37 -9.24 5.75
N GLU A 142 7.62 -9.71 5.67
CA GLU A 142 8.17 -10.72 6.58
C GLU A 142 8.29 -10.21 8.01
N ASN A 143 8.80 -8.98 8.18
CA ASN A 143 9.05 -8.41 9.51
C ASN A 143 7.85 -7.63 10.07
N TRP A 144 6.75 -7.49 9.31
CA TRP A 144 5.60 -6.67 9.72
C TRP A 144 5.01 -7.16 11.04
N GLY A 145 4.78 -8.47 11.16
CA GLY A 145 4.13 -9.06 12.32
C GLY A 145 4.90 -8.85 13.62
N GLU A 146 6.23 -8.96 13.57
CA GLU A 146 7.11 -8.68 14.71
C GLU A 146 7.09 -7.20 15.07
N TYR A 147 7.17 -6.31 14.07
CA TYR A 147 7.20 -4.87 14.30
C TYR A 147 5.94 -4.33 14.99
N VAL A 148 4.77 -4.85 14.62
CA VAL A 148 3.49 -4.44 15.25
C VAL A 148 3.18 -5.15 16.55
N HIS A 149 3.87 -6.24 16.88
CA HIS A 149 3.62 -7.01 18.10
C HIS A 149 3.72 -6.14 19.36
N ASP A 150 4.69 -5.22 19.38
CA ASP A 150 4.94 -4.31 20.49
C ASP A 150 3.99 -3.09 20.50
N HIS A 151 3.15 -2.93 19.48
CA HIS A 151 2.28 -1.77 19.27
C HIS A 151 0.79 -2.12 19.28
N THR A 152 0.41 -3.11 20.09
CA THR A 152 -0.98 -3.60 20.21
C THR A 152 -1.97 -2.62 20.84
N GLU A 153 -1.48 -1.49 21.38
CA GLU A 153 -2.33 -0.44 21.96
C GLU A 153 -3.25 0.23 20.91
N ASP A 154 -2.85 0.25 19.64
CA ASP A 154 -3.69 0.77 18.56
C ASP A 154 -4.35 -0.40 17.79
N PRO A 155 -5.69 -0.55 17.87
CA PRO A 155 -6.42 -1.59 17.16
C PRO A 155 -6.20 -1.64 15.66
N PHE A 156 -5.83 -0.51 15.07
CA PHE A 156 -5.57 -0.43 13.65
C PHE A 156 -4.54 -1.46 13.17
N TRP A 157 -3.51 -1.78 13.97
CA TRP A 157 -2.43 -2.65 13.49
C TRP A 157 -2.80 -4.14 13.47
N TYR A 158 -3.60 -4.62 14.42
CA TYR A 158 -4.03 -6.02 14.43
C TYR A 158 -5.33 -6.25 13.63
N GLU A 159 -6.15 -5.21 13.42
CA GLU A 159 -7.35 -5.30 12.58
C GLU A 159 -7.04 -5.22 11.08
N ASN A 160 -5.82 -4.82 10.70
CA ASN A 160 -5.49 -4.56 9.29
C ASN A 160 -4.15 -5.17 8.88
N GLN A 161 -4.05 -5.54 7.60
CA GLN A 161 -2.85 -6.10 6.98
C GLN A 161 -2.36 -5.17 5.86
N PRO A 162 -1.08 -4.81 5.84
CA PRO A 162 -0.52 -4.01 4.77
C PRO A 162 -0.45 -4.82 3.47
N ALA A 163 -0.60 -4.12 2.35
CA ALA A 163 -0.35 -4.65 1.02
C ALA A 163 0.19 -3.53 0.13
N PHE A 164 1.10 -3.86 -0.78
CA PHE A 164 1.62 -2.92 -1.77
C PHE A 164 0.72 -2.85 -3.00
N HIS A 165 0.40 -1.63 -3.43
CA HIS A 165 -0.43 -1.35 -4.60
C HIS A 165 0.24 -0.33 -5.50
N ALA A 166 0.06 -0.49 -6.81
CA ALA A 166 0.56 0.41 -7.83
C ALA A 166 -0.61 0.97 -8.65
N TYR A 167 -0.59 2.27 -8.96
CA TYR A 167 -1.61 2.94 -9.76
C TYR A 167 -1.00 3.76 -10.89
N ASP A 168 -1.34 3.46 -12.13
CA ASP A 168 -1.11 4.34 -13.26
C ASP A 168 -2.31 5.32 -13.42
N TYR A 169 -2.03 6.62 -13.44
CA TYR A 169 -3.04 7.69 -13.60
C TYR A 169 -3.69 7.76 -14.98
N GLY A 170 -3.35 6.89 -15.94
CA GLY A 170 -3.92 6.93 -17.29
C GLY A 170 -4.07 5.59 -18.01
N ALA A 171 -3.63 4.47 -17.44
CA ALA A 171 -3.70 3.17 -18.11
C ALA A 171 -4.55 2.17 -17.32
N ASN A 172 -5.54 1.59 -18.01
CA ASN A 172 -6.30 0.44 -17.55
C ASN A 172 -5.44 -0.82 -17.64
N ILE A 173 -4.33 -0.87 -16.90
CA ILE A 173 -3.50 -2.06 -16.87
C ILE A 173 -4.13 -2.98 -15.85
N GLU A 174 -4.84 -3.99 -16.35
CA GLU A 174 -5.32 -5.11 -15.56
C GLU A 174 -4.11 -5.73 -14.86
N ILE A 175 -4.01 -5.52 -13.55
CA ILE A 175 -3.02 -6.23 -12.73
C ILE A 175 -3.41 -7.70 -12.83
N GLN A 176 -2.66 -8.47 -13.62
CA GLN A 176 -2.95 -9.89 -13.82
C GLN A 176 -2.82 -10.62 -12.49
N VAL A 177 -3.97 -10.90 -11.89
CA VAL A 177 -4.11 -11.80 -10.75
C VAL A 177 -3.87 -13.21 -11.29
N ASN A 178 -2.65 -13.71 -11.10
CA ASN A 178 -2.29 -15.07 -11.53
C ASN A 178 -3.29 -16.10 -10.98
N ASP A 179 -3.51 -17.19 -11.73
CA ASP A 179 -4.51 -18.24 -11.47
C ASP A 179 -4.44 -18.88 -10.07
N HIS A 180 -3.38 -18.63 -9.30
CA HIS A 180 -3.24 -19.04 -7.91
C HIS A 180 -4.17 -18.33 -6.92
N LEU A 181 -4.64 -17.12 -7.22
CA LEU A 181 -5.70 -16.44 -6.45
C LEU A 181 -7.10 -16.95 -6.83
N ARG A 182 -7.25 -17.62 -7.99
CA ARG A 182 -8.47 -18.36 -8.36
C ARG A 182 -8.54 -19.73 -7.67
N SER A 183 -7.42 -20.28 -7.21
CA SER A 183 -7.36 -21.57 -6.51
C SER A 183 -7.59 -21.48 -5.00
N MET A 184 -7.81 -20.28 -4.44
CA MET A 184 -8.26 -20.18 -3.05
C MET A 184 -9.70 -20.71 -2.97
N PRO A 185 -10.01 -21.62 -2.03
CA PRO A 185 -11.35 -22.16 -1.90
C PRO A 185 -12.32 -21.00 -1.66
N LYS A 186 -13.28 -20.87 -2.58
CA LYS A 186 -14.42 -19.98 -2.38
C LYS A 186 -15.14 -20.52 -1.14
N GLN A 187 -15.27 -19.68 -0.12
CA GLN A 187 -16.05 -20.03 1.05
C GLN A 187 -17.51 -20.19 0.59
N GLU A 188 -17.95 -21.44 0.45
CA GLU A 188 -19.33 -21.78 0.16
C GLU A 188 -20.19 -21.30 1.33
N SER A 189 -21.19 -20.50 0.99
CA SER A 189 -22.20 -20.02 1.91
C SER A 189 -23.09 -21.19 2.33
N LEU A 190 -23.18 -21.46 3.62
CA LEU A 190 -24.35 -22.08 4.25
C LEU A 190 -25.15 -20.98 4.95
#